data_AF-A0A2D5URW2-F1
#
_entry.id   AF-A0A2D5URW2-F1
#
_cell.length_a   1.000
_cell.length_b   1.000
_cell.length_c   1.000
_cell.angle_alpha   90.00
_cell.angle_beta   90.00
_cell.angle_gamma   90.00
#
_symmetry.space_group_name_H-M   'P 1'
#
loop_
_entity.id
_entity.type
_entity.pdbx_description
1 polymer ?
#
loop_
_entity_poly.entity_id
_entity_poly.type
_entity_poly.pdbx_seq_one_letter_code
_entity_poly.pdbx_strand_id
1 'polypeptide(L)'
;MPELFDKLDSKKSKDIKVLGNFISIFCRENHGTGERAELLIKDARVRSILDDEDLVLCSDCQKLLTHGIAKLLQCPYNPKPMCKKCTPHCYAPSYRKKIREVMKFSGLYLVKHGRVDLMVHYFL
;
A
#
# COMPACT_ATOMS: atom_id res chain seq x y z
N MET A 1 22.65 -11.05 -2.12
CA MET A 1 21.27 -11.17 -1.61
C MET A 1 20.38 -11.31 -2.82
N PRO A 2 19.52 -12.35 -2.93
CA PRO A 2 18.62 -12.42 -4.06
C PRO A 2 17.73 -11.18 -4.00
N GLU A 3 17.71 -10.41 -5.09
CA GLU A 3 16.84 -9.27 -5.29
C GLU A 3 15.44 -9.66 -4.80
N LEU A 4 14.95 -9.03 -3.73
CA LEU A 4 13.64 -9.32 -3.09
C LEU A 4 12.43 -9.18 -4.07
N PHE A 5 12.73 -8.87 -5.33
CA PHE A 5 11.95 -8.17 -6.33
C PHE A 5 11.87 -8.95 -7.66
N ASP A 6 12.52 -10.12 -7.79
CA ASP A 6 12.38 -11.02 -8.95
C ASP A 6 11.01 -11.70 -9.03
N LYS A 7 10.18 -11.55 -7.99
CA LYS A 7 8.82 -12.10 -7.91
C LYS A 7 7.74 -11.08 -8.30
N LEU A 8 8.10 -10.00 -8.98
CA LEU A 8 7.16 -8.97 -9.42
C LEU A 8 6.30 -9.51 -10.58
N ASP A 9 4.98 -9.44 -10.42
CA ASP A 9 4.00 -9.80 -11.44
C ASP A 9 2.97 -8.67 -11.59
N SER A 10 2.15 -8.71 -12.64
CA SER A 10 1.19 -7.66 -12.95
C SER A 10 0.15 -7.42 -11.83
N LYS A 11 -0.19 -8.46 -11.06
CA LYS A 11 -1.12 -8.35 -9.93
C LYS A 11 -0.44 -7.68 -8.73
N LYS A 12 0.79 -8.07 -8.41
CA LYS A 12 1.58 -7.44 -7.36
C LYS A 12 1.88 -5.99 -7.67
N SER A 13 2.19 -5.64 -8.92
CA SER A 13 2.38 -4.25 -9.32
C SER A 13 1.12 -3.41 -9.07
N LYS A 14 -0.06 -3.92 -9.41
CA LYS A 14 -1.35 -3.26 -9.11
C LYS A 14 -1.59 -3.13 -7.60
N ASP A 15 -1.37 -4.19 -6.83
CA ASP A 15 -1.49 -4.16 -5.36
C ASP A 15 -0.54 -3.13 -4.72
N ILE A 16 0.70 -3.03 -5.21
CA ILE A 16 1.71 -2.06 -4.75
C ILE A 16 1.26 -0.63 -5.08
N LYS A 17 0.80 -0.37 -6.30
CA LYS A 17 0.31 0.96 -6.71
C LYS A 17 -0.88 1.40 -5.86
N VAL A 18 -1.86 0.50 -5.64
CA VAL A 18 -3.01 0.77 -4.76
C VAL A 18 -2.56 1.07 -3.33
N LEU A 19 -1.64 0.26 -2.79
CA LEU A 19 -1.12 0.46 -1.45
C LEU A 19 -0.42 1.82 -1.30
N GLY A 20 0.41 2.21 -2.28
CA GLY A 20 1.08 3.51 -2.33
C GLY A 20 0.08 4.66 -2.31
N ASN A 21 -0.90 4.65 -3.22
CA ASN A 21 -1.93 5.69 -3.32
C ASN A 21 -2.73 5.82 -2.02
N PHE A 22 -3.13 4.71 -1.42
CA PHE A 22 -3.91 4.72 -0.19
C PHE A 22 -3.10 5.25 1.00
N ILE A 23 -1.83 4.88 1.11
CA ILE A 23 -0.94 5.43 2.14
C ILE A 23 -0.67 6.92 1.91
N SER A 24 -0.52 7.38 0.66
CA SER A 24 -0.36 8.79 0.31
C SER A 24 -1.55 9.62 0.79
N ILE A 25 -2.78 9.21 0.43
CA ILE A 25 -4.02 9.86 0.89
C ILE A 25 -4.07 9.89 2.42
N PHE A 26 -3.86 8.75 3.08
CA PHE A 26 -3.89 8.69 4.53
C PHE A 26 -2.86 9.62 5.18
N CYS A 27 -1.63 9.62 4.67
CA CYS A 27 -0.56 10.47 5.20
C CYS A 27 -0.84 11.96 5.00
N ARG A 28 -1.41 12.33 3.86
CA ARG A 28 -1.74 13.72 3.55
C ARG A 28 -2.83 14.25 4.49
N GLU A 29 -3.90 13.48 4.64
CA GLU A 29 -5.10 13.93 5.37
C GLU A 29 -4.98 13.77 6.89
N ASN A 30 -4.31 12.72 7.39
CA ASN A 30 -4.26 12.45 8.83
C ASN A 30 -3.01 12.99 9.54
N HIS A 31 -1.89 13.22 8.82
CA HIS A 31 -0.60 13.50 9.46
C HIS A 31 -0.03 14.91 9.23
N GLY A 32 -0.81 15.86 8.68
CA GLY A 32 -0.52 17.31 8.76
C GLY A 32 0.91 17.76 8.36
N THR A 33 1.35 18.93 8.81
CA THR A 33 2.67 19.56 8.52
C THR A 33 3.86 18.87 9.20
N GLY A 34 3.78 17.57 9.48
CA GLY A 34 4.96 16.79 9.90
C GLY A 34 6.01 16.79 8.79
N GLU A 35 7.28 16.62 9.16
CA GLU A 35 8.37 16.52 8.20
C GLU A 35 8.14 15.32 7.26
N ARG A 36 7.96 15.61 5.97
CA ARG A 36 7.76 14.60 4.92
C ARG A 36 8.98 14.61 4.03
N ALA A 37 9.43 13.42 3.65
CA ALA A 37 10.52 13.24 2.71
C ALA A 37 10.06 12.31 1.59
N GLU A 38 10.73 12.44 0.45
CA GLU A 38 10.59 11.48 -0.63
C GLU A 38 11.00 10.09 -0.17
N LEU A 39 10.17 9.11 -0.50
CA LEU A 39 10.47 7.72 -0.20
C LEU A 39 11.66 7.22 -1.05
N LEU A 40 12.80 6.97 -0.40
CA LEU A 40 13.97 6.39 -1.06
C LEU A 40 13.81 4.87 -1.27
N ILE A 41 13.17 4.48 -2.37
CA ILE A 41 13.18 3.08 -2.84
C ILE A 41 14.40 2.85 -3.74
N LYS A 42 15.22 1.85 -3.40
CA LYS A 42 16.45 1.49 -4.11
C LYS A 42 16.23 0.72 -5.42
N ASP A 43 15.10 0.02 -5.57
CA ASP A 43 14.78 -0.75 -6.78
C ASP A 43 14.03 0.12 -7.81
N ALA A 44 14.62 0.27 -9.00
CA ALA A 44 14.10 1.10 -10.08
C ALA A 44 12.75 0.61 -10.66
N ARG A 45 12.45 -0.70 -10.60
CA ARG A 45 11.18 -1.27 -11.07
C ARG A 45 10.01 -0.93 -10.14
N VAL A 46 10.27 -0.90 -8.83
CA VAL A 46 9.26 -0.49 -7.87
C VAL A 46 9.06 1.02 -7.92
N ARG A 47 10.15 1.78 -8.16
CA ARG A 47 10.06 3.22 -8.45
C ARG A 47 9.15 3.47 -9.65
N SER A 48 9.33 2.74 -10.75
CA SER A 48 8.47 2.89 -11.93
C SER A 48 7.01 2.49 -11.77
N ILE A 49 6.67 1.64 -10.80
CA ILE A 49 5.28 1.35 -10.44
C ILE A 49 4.63 2.54 -9.71
N LEU A 50 5.45 3.30 -8.98
CA LEU A 50 5.04 4.42 -8.14
C LEU A 50 5.20 5.78 -8.84
N ASP A 51 5.86 5.83 -10.00
CA ASP A 51 6.32 7.01 -10.77
C ASP A 51 5.27 8.08 -11.15
N ASP A 52 3.98 7.90 -10.83
CA ASP A 52 2.97 8.94 -11.10
C ASP A 52 2.82 9.96 -9.96
N GLU A 53 3.31 9.68 -8.74
CA GLU A 53 3.28 10.64 -7.63
C GLU A 53 4.60 10.59 -6.88
N ASP A 54 5.27 11.74 -6.74
CA ASP A 54 6.35 11.90 -5.76
C ASP A 54 5.78 11.55 -4.37
N LEU A 55 6.03 10.33 -3.91
CA LEU A 55 5.53 9.80 -2.65
C LEU A 55 6.28 10.46 -1.50
N VAL A 56 5.85 11.69 -1.20
CA VAL A 56 6.29 12.49 -0.08
C VAL A 56 5.46 12.09 1.14
N LEU A 57 6.06 11.24 1.97
CA LEU A 57 5.41 10.62 3.12
C LEU A 57 6.14 10.97 4.41
N CYS A 58 5.42 11.01 5.53
CA CYS A 58 6.06 11.05 6.85
C CYS A 58 6.80 9.73 7.13
N SER A 59 7.76 9.77 8.06
CA SER A 59 8.63 8.62 8.38
C SER A 59 7.85 7.34 8.74
N ASP A 60 6.70 7.47 9.42
CA ASP A 60 5.85 6.34 9.78
C ASP A 60 5.12 5.72 8.57
N CYS A 61 4.63 6.56 7.67
CA CYS A 61 3.97 6.10 6.43
C CYS A 61 4.99 5.48 5.46
N GLN A 62 6.22 5.99 5.43
CA GLN A 62 7.31 5.37 4.67
C GLN A 62 7.60 3.95 5.18
N LYS A 63 7.82 3.78 6.49
CA LYS A 63 8.03 2.46 7.11
C LYS A 63 6.88 1.50 6.84
N LEU A 64 5.64 1.99 6.88
CA LEU A 64 4.45 1.20 6.60
C LEU A 64 4.41 0.71 5.15
N LEU A 65 4.69 1.60 4.20
CA LEU A 65 4.69 1.29 2.76
C LEU A 65 5.82 0.32 2.42
N THR A 66 7.05 0.59 2.86
CA THR A 66 8.20 -0.32 2.63
C THR A 66 7.93 -1.72 3.17
N HIS A 67 7.39 -1.82 4.39
CA HIS A 67 7.02 -3.11 4.97
C HIS A 67 5.93 -3.81 4.14
N GLY A 68 4.91 -3.06 3.69
CA GLY A 68 3.83 -3.63 2.88
C GLY A 68 4.28 -4.14 1.51
N ILE A 69 5.14 -3.38 0.81
CA ILE A 69 5.77 -3.80 -0.46
C ILE A 69 6.53 -5.10 -0.26
N ALA A 70 7.38 -5.19 0.78
CA ALA A 70 8.14 -6.40 1.07
C ALA A 70 7.20 -7.62 1.28
N LYS A 71 6.09 -7.46 2.01
CA LYS A 71 5.12 -8.54 2.21
C LYS A 71 4.36 -8.93 0.94
N LEU A 72 4.06 -8.00 0.04
CA LEU A 72 3.41 -8.30 -1.23
C LEU A 72 4.33 -9.11 -2.16
N LEU A 73 5.59 -8.74 -2.24
CA LEU A 73 6.58 -9.41 -3.09
C LEU A 73 6.91 -10.82 -2.59
N GLN A 74 7.04 -10.97 -1.27
CA GLN A 74 7.35 -12.24 -0.61
C GLN A 74 6.12 -13.16 -0.44
N CYS A 75 4.92 -12.73 -0.82
CA CYS A 75 3.71 -13.53 -0.63
C CYS A 75 3.83 -14.88 -1.37
N PRO A 76 3.66 -16.02 -0.68
CA PRO A 76 3.75 -17.34 -1.31
C PRO A 76 2.48 -17.74 -2.07
N TYR A 77 1.36 -17.06 -1.82
CA TYR A 77 0.07 -17.39 -2.44
C TYR A 77 -0.06 -16.81 -3.84
N ASN A 78 -0.49 -17.64 -4.79
CA ASN A 78 -0.90 -17.22 -6.13
C ASN A 78 -2.15 -18.01 -6.58
N PRO A 79 -3.36 -17.43 -6.61
CA PRO A 79 -3.65 -16.02 -6.33
C PRO A 79 -3.60 -15.70 -4.82
N LYS A 80 -3.02 -14.54 -4.47
CA LYS A 80 -3.03 -14.01 -3.10
C LYS A 80 -4.47 -13.82 -2.58
N PRO A 81 -4.85 -14.41 -1.42
CA PRO A 81 -6.14 -14.17 -0.79
C PRO A 81 -6.18 -12.76 -0.17
N MET A 82 -7.38 -12.26 0.12
CA MET A 82 -7.53 -11.01 0.89
C MET A 82 -6.84 -11.14 2.25
N CYS A 83 -6.21 -10.07 2.75
CA CYS A 83 -5.51 -10.07 4.05
C CYS A 83 -6.40 -10.48 5.24
N LYS A 84 -7.73 -10.34 5.13
CA LYS A 84 -8.69 -10.82 6.14
C LYS A 84 -8.83 -12.36 6.14
N LYS A 85 -8.63 -13.01 4.99
CA LYS A 85 -8.74 -14.48 4.78
C LYS A 85 -7.38 -15.19 4.70
N CYS A 86 -6.27 -14.46 4.66
CA CYS A 86 -4.92 -15.03 4.54
C CYS A 86 -4.53 -15.80 5.81
N THR A 87 -4.12 -17.06 5.71
CA THR A 87 -3.75 -17.93 6.83
C THR A 87 -2.50 -18.75 6.47
N PRO A 88 -1.34 -18.52 7.10
CA PRO A 88 -1.10 -17.67 8.27
C PRO A 88 -1.03 -16.16 7.91
N HIS A 89 -1.25 -15.30 8.91
CA HIS A 89 -1.12 -13.86 8.72
C HIS A 89 0.35 -13.44 8.66
N CYS A 90 0.78 -12.85 7.53
CA CYS A 90 2.17 -12.42 7.31
C CYS A 90 2.53 -11.04 7.92
N TYR A 91 1.53 -10.28 8.36
CA TYR A 91 1.70 -8.99 9.04
C TYR A 91 1.72 -9.17 10.55
N ALA A 92 2.66 -8.50 11.23
CA ALA A 92 2.57 -8.31 12.66
C ALA A 92 1.25 -7.58 13.04
N PRO A 93 0.65 -7.86 14.20
CA PRO A 93 -0.66 -7.32 14.57
C PRO A 93 -0.76 -5.79 14.50
N SER A 94 0.30 -5.08 14.90
CA SER A 94 0.39 -3.62 14.87
C SER A 94 0.32 -3.07 13.44
N TYR A 95 1.17 -3.59 12.54
CA TYR A 95 1.15 -3.22 11.12
C TYR A 95 -0.19 -3.58 10.46
N ARG A 96 -0.78 -4.73 10.82
CA ARG A 96 -2.08 -5.13 10.29
C ARG A 96 -3.19 -4.17 10.68
N LYS A 97 -3.17 -3.65 11.92
CA LYS A 97 -4.11 -2.62 12.38
C LYS A 97 -3.95 -1.34 11.56
N LYS A 98 -2.71 -0.85 11.41
CA LYS A 98 -2.40 0.35 10.61
C LYS A 98 -2.83 0.21 9.15
N ILE A 99 -2.53 -0.92 8.50
CA ILE A 99 -2.96 -1.14 7.11
C ILE A 99 -4.48 -1.16 7.00
N ARG A 100 -5.20 -1.79 7.92
CA ARG A 100 -6.68 -1.77 7.87
C ARG A 100 -7.25 -0.36 8.03
N GLU A 101 -6.64 0.44 8.90
CA GLU A 101 -7.02 1.84 9.10
C GLU A 101 -6.82 2.67 7.83
N VAL A 102 -5.64 2.56 7.21
CA VAL A 102 -5.34 3.18 5.91
C VAL A 102 -6.34 2.74 4.85
N MET A 103 -6.59 1.43 4.72
CA MET A 103 -7.53 0.90 3.72
C MET A 103 -8.95 1.44 3.91
N LYS A 104 -9.42 1.48 5.17
CA LYS A 104 -10.76 1.99 5.51
C LYS A 104 -10.87 3.50 5.24
N PHE A 105 -9.90 4.27 5.71
CA PHE A 105 -9.92 5.73 5.57
C PHE A 105 -9.82 6.13 4.10
N SER A 106 -8.79 5.68 3.39
CA SER A 106 -8.52 6.12 2.02
C SER A 106 -9.57 5.60 1.04
N GLY A 107 -10.12 4.40 1.28
CA GLY A 107 -11.27 3.90 0.52
C GLY A 107 -12.50 4.79 0.67
N LEU A 108 -12.85 5.18 1.91
CA LEU A 108 -13.97 6.08 2.17
C LEU A 108 -13.72 7.49 1.64
N TYR A 109 -12.48 7.97 1.73
CA TYR A 109 -12.06 9.25 1.17
C TYR A 109 -12.30 9.29 -0.34
N LEU A 110 -11.81 8.30 -1.09
CA LEU A 110 -12.00 8.23 -2.55
C LEU A 110 -13.48 8.20 -2.93
N VAL A 111 -14.29 7.42 -2.21
CA VAL A 111 -15.74 7.35 -2.39
C VAL A 111 -16.39 8.73 -2.22
N LYS A 112 -16.02 9.49 -1.19
CA LYS A 112 -16.54 10.84 -0.94
C LYS A 112 -16.11 11.86 -2.02
N HIS A 113 -15.03 11.59 -2.74
CA HIS A 113 -14.47 12.47 -3.77
C HIS A 113 -14.75 11.97 -5.20
N GLY A 114 -15.84 11.22 -5.40
CA GLY A 114 -16.36 10.90 -6.74
C GLY A 114 -15.93 9.54 -7.31
N ARG A 115 -15.16 8.72 -6.58
CA ARG A 115 -14.90 7.31 -6.95
C ARG A 115 -16.05 6.39 -6.53
N VAL A 116 -17.23 6.66 -7.10
CA VAL A 116 -18.47 5.91 -6.85
C VAL A 116 -18.36 4.46 -7.33
N ASP A 117 -17.48 4.17 -8.30
CA ASP A 117 -17.13 2.82 -8.73
C ASP A 117 -16.66 1.93 -7.56
N LEU A 118 -15.99 2.53 -6.57
CA LEU A 118 -15.58 1.81 -5.37
C LEU A 118 -16.78 1.47 -4.47
N MET A 119 -17.83 2.29 -4.43
CA MET A 119 -19.05 1.94 -3.70
C MET A 119 -19.66 0.66 -4.25
N VAL A 120 -19.71 0.51 -5.58
CA VAL A 120 -20.21 -0.73 -6.21
C VAL A 120 -19.39 -1.93 -5.76
N HIS A 121 -18.06 -1.85 -5.80
CA HIS A 121 -17.19 -2.95 -5.32
C HIS A 121 -17.36 -3.27 -3.81
N TYR A 122 -17.76 -2.30 -2.97
CA TYR A 122 -17.92 -2.51 -1.52
C TYR A 122 -19.33 -2.98 -1.11
N PHE A 123 -20.37 -2.61 -1.86
CA PHE A 123 -21.77 -2.84 -1.50
C PHE A 123 -22.52 -3.83 -2.43
N LEU A 124 -21.98 -4.12 -3.62
CA LEU A 124 -22.49 -5.08 -4.60
C LEU A 124 -21.47 -6.20 -4.84
#